data_AF-X1GS52-F1
#
_entry.id   AF-X1GS52-F1
#
_cell.length_a   1.000
_cell.length_b   1.000
_cell.length_c   1.000
_cell.angle_alpha   90.00
_cell.angle_beta   90.00
_cell.angle_gamma   90.00
#
_symmetry.space_group_name_H-M   'P 1'
#
loop_
_entity.id
_entity.type
_entity.pdbx_description
1 polymer ?
#
loop_
_entity_poly.entity_id
_entity_poly.type
_entity_poly.pdbx_seq_one_letter_code
_entity_poly.pdbx_strand_id
1 'polypeptide(L)' 'MPENILYYGDNLDILQRYIKDETIDLIYLDPPFKSNQDYNVLFAELEW' A
#
# COMPACT_ATOMS: atom_id res chain seq x y z
N MET A 1 7.85 19.61 5.66
CA MET A 1 6.81 18.66 5.18
C MET A 1 6.37 17.85 6.38
N PRO A 2 5.13 17.32 6.43
CA PRO A 2 4.76 16.40 7.50
C PRO A 2 5.76 15.24 7.55
N GLU A 3 6.14 14.85 8.76
CA GLU A 3 7.19 13.85 9.01
C GLU A 3 6.78 12.45 8.51
N ASN A 4 5.46 12.17 8.52
CA ASN A 4 4.86 10.94 8.02
C ASN A 4 3.73 11.25 7.02
N ILE A 5 3.66 10.48 5.93
CA ILE A 5 2.66 10.64 4.86
C ILE A 5 1.99 9.30 4.60
N LEU A 6 0.65 9.30 4.55
CA LEU A 6 -0.17 8.14 4.17
C LEU A 6 -0.78 8.39 2.79
N TYR A 7 -0.54 7.48 1.85
CA TYR A 7 -1.20 7.45 0.55
C TYR A 7 -2.26 6.34 0.54
N TYR A 8 -3.43 6.61 -0.04
CA TYR A 8 -4.52 5.64 -0.17
C TYR A 8 -4.85 5.42 -1.64
N GLY A 9 -4.78 4.17 -2.11
CA GLY A 9 -5.03 3.79 -3.50
C GLY A 9 -4.14 2.63 -3.98
N ASP A 10 -4.10 2.44 -5.30
CA ASP A 10 -3.20 1.48 -5.94
C ASP A 10 -1.73 1.88 -5.74
N ASN A 11 -0.90 0.91 -5.32
CA ASN A 11 0.49 1.21 -4.95
C ASN A 11 1.35 1.63 -6.15
N LEU A 12 1.12 1.07 -7.34
CA LEU A 12 1.92 1.37 -8.51
C LEU A 12 1.66 2.80 -9.00
N ASP A 13 0.38 3.18 -9.07
CA ASP A 13 -0.03 4.56 -9.38
C ASP A 13 0.53 5.57 -8.37
N ILE A 14 0.49 5.23 -7.07
CA ILE A 14 1.00 6.11 -6.01
C ILE A 14 2.51 6.30 -6.14
N LEU A 15 3.25 5.20 -6.24
CA LEU A 15 4.72 5.23 -6.33
C LEU A 15 5.17 6.06 -7.52
N GLN A 16 4.50 5.94 -8.68
CA GLN A 16 4.86 6.68 -9.89
C GLN A 16 4.52 8.18 -9.83
N ARG A 17 3.41 8.57 -9.20
CA ARG A 17 2.92 9.96 -9.25
C ARG A 17 3.45 10.84 -8.13
N TYR A 18 3.73 10.26 -6.96
CA TYR A 18 4.00 11.04 -5.75
C TYR A 18 5.39 10.81 -5.16
N ILE A 19 6.07 9.72 -5.49
CA ILE A 19 7.41 9.43 -4.98
C ILE A 19 8.43 9.71 -6.07
N LYS A 20 9.48 10.46 -5.72
CA LYS A 20 10.57 10.78 -6.65
C LYS A 20 11.59 9.66 -6.68
N ASP A 21 12.25 9.50 -7.82
CA ASP A 21 13.36 8.57 -7.98
C ASP A 21 14.46 8.83 -6.95
N GLU A 22 15.08 7.75 -6.46
CA GLU A 22 16.23 7.78 -5.54
C GLU A 22 15.99 8.55 -4.22
N THR A 23 14.73 8.64 -3.75
CA THR A 23 14.39 9.34 -2.50
C THR A 23 14.06 8.44 -1.31
N ILE A 24 14.12 7.12 -1.47
CA ILE A 24 13.76 6.15 -0.43
C ILE A 24 14.98 5.35 0.01
N ASP A 25 15.32 5.43 1.30
CA ASP A 25 16.47 4.72 1.88
C ASP A 25 16.15 3.27 2.27
N LEU A 26 14.91 2.99 2.72
CA LEU A 26 14.50 1.68 3.22
C LEU A 26 13.03 1.40 2.85
N ILE A 27 12.79 0.19 2.37
CA ILE A 27 11.45 -0.31 2.03
C ILE A 27 11.18 -1.57 2.85
N TYR A 28 10.05 -1.60 3.56
CA TYR A 28 9.50 -2.80 4.18
C TYR A 28 8.18 -3.16 3.49
N LEU A 29 8.07 -4.39 2.99
CA LEU A 29 6.87 -4.90 2.31
C LEU A 29 6.56 -6.30 2.84
N ASP A 30 5.28 -6.52 3.13
CA ASP A 30 4.71 -7.84 3.42
C ASP A 30 3.66 -8.16 2.34
N PRO A 31 4.08 -8.44 1.09
CA PRO A 31 3.13 -8.74 0.02
C PRO A 31 2.42 -10.06 0.34
N PRO A 32 1.17 -10.26 -0.13
CA PRO A 32 0.51 -11.54 0.01
C PRO A 32 1.36 -12.62 -0.65
N PHE A 33 1.83 -13.58 0.15
CA PHE A 33 2.43 -14.78 -0.39
C PHE A 33 1.34 -15.52 -1.18
N LYS A 34 1.61 -15.87 -2.42
CA LYS A 34 0.69 -16.68 -3.25
C LYS A 34 0.50 -18.06 -2.61
N SER A 35 -0.43 -18.15 -1.65
CA SER A 35 -0.91 -19.36 -1.01
C SER A 35 -2.34 -19.66 -1.46
N ASN A 36 -2.74 -19.27 -2.68
CA ASN A 36 -4.08 -19.53 -3.21
C ASN A 36 -5.23 -18.99 -2.32
N GLN A 37 -4.95 -18.01 -1.46
CA GLN A 37 -5.95 -17.39 -0.60
C GLN A 37 -6.48 -16.11 -1.23
N ASP A 38 -7.80 -16.00 -1.35
CA ASP A 38 -8.50 -14.77 -1.73
C ASP A 38 -8.34 -13.74 -0.59
N TYR A 39 -7.43 -12.78 -0.76
CA TYR A 39 -7.19 -11.69 0.20
C TYR A 39 -8.26 -10.57 0.09
N ASN A 40 -9.53 -10.90 -0.11
CA ASN A 40 -10.64 -9.95 -0.12
C ASN A 40 -11.13 -9.59 1.31
N VAL A 41 -10.25 -9.52 2.30
CA VAL A 41 -10.65 -9.45 3.73
C VAL A 41 -10.66 -8.01 4.29
N LEU A 42 -10.52 -6.96 3.47
CA LEU A 42 -10.51 -5.59 4.00
C LEU A 42 -11.84 -4.84 3.96
N PHE A 43 -12.89 -5.43 3.38
CA PHE A 43 -14.23 -4.84 3.40
C PHE A 43 -15.28 -5.91 3.76
N ALA A 44 -15.21 -6.43 4.98
CA ALA A 44 -16.41 -6.91 5.62
C ALA A 44 -17.21 -5.66 6.02
N GLU A 45 -18.24 -5.38 5.23
CA GLU A 45 -19.27 -4.38 5.48
C GLU A 45 -19.72 -4.49 6.95
N LEU A 46 -19.49 -3.42 7.74
CA LEU A 46 -20.15 -3.25 9.02
C LEU A 46 -21.63 -2.93 8.73
N GLU A 47 -22.41 -3.98 8.42
CA GLU A 47 -23.86 -3.91 8.53
C GLU A 47 -24.27 -4.10 9.99
N TRP A 48 -25.28 -3.35 10.38
CA TRP A 48 -25.65 -3.00 11.75
C TRP A 48 -26.18 -4.16 12.59
#